data_AF-A0AB36YSI6-F1
#
_entry.id   AF-A0AB36YSI6-F1
#
_cell.length_a   1.000
_cell.length_b   1.000
_cell.length_c   1.000
_cell.angle_alpha   90.00
_cell.angle_beta   90.00
_cell.angle_gamma   90.00
#
_symmetry.space_group_name_H-M   'P 1'
#
loop_
_entity.id
_entity.type
_entity.pdbx_description
1 polymer ?
#
loop_
_entity_poly.entity_id
_entity_poly.type
_entity_poly.pdbx_seq_one_letter_code
_entity_poly.pdbx_strand_id
1 'polypeptide(L)'
;MNKEEIYDSRISPLMQNIIGVCREHGIAMIASFNIAHDGEGPNGEDCSRLTCTSHLPDGEGAFDERFSKAAVAIQRSAPHHIGMNITTQHADGTRSLTAII
;
A
#
# COMPACT_ATOMS: atom_id res chain seq x y z
N MET A 1 -0.90 -24.46 4.97
CA MET A 1 -1.64 -23.41 4.25
C MET A 1 -1.42 -22.09 4.97
N ASN A 2 -0.62 -21.19 4.41
CA ASN A 2 -0.33 -19.87 4.95
C ASN A 2 -1.46 -18.87 4.55
N LYS A 3 -1.36 -17.61 5.02
CA LYS A 3 -2.39 -16.60 4.75
C LYS A 3 -2.50 -16.21 3.27
N GLU A 4 -1.37 -16.17 2.56
CA GLU A 4 -1.30 -15.91 1.13
C GLU A 4 -2.02 -17.03 0.34
N GLU A 5 -1.74 -18.29 0.63
CA GLU A 5 -2.40 -19.44 -0.01
C GLU A 5 -3.92 -19.44 0.21
N ILE A 6 -4.38 -19.03 1.40
CA ILE A 6 -5.82 -18.83 1.68
C ILE A 6 -6.37 -17.68 0.86
N TYR A 7 -5.64 -16.57 0.78
CA TYR A 7 -6.06 -15.41 0.02
C TYR A 7 -6.21 -15.75 -1.46
N ASP A 8 -5.20 -16.38 -2.06
CA ASP A 8 -5.19 -16.73 -3.47
C ASP A 8 -6.28 -17.76 -3.81
N SER A 9 -6.41 -18.82 -3.01
CA SER A 9 -7.35 -19.90 -3.31
C SER A 9 -8.81 -19.57 -3.01
N ARG A 10 -9.08 -18.66 -2.06
CA ARG A 10 -10.45 -18.40 -1.57
C ARG A 10 -10.90 -16.96 -1.65
N ILE A 11 -10.02 -15.99 -1.40
CA ILE A 11 -10.40 -14.58 -1.30
C ILE A 11 -10.27 -13.88 -2.65
N SER A 12 -9.20 -14.12 -3.40
CA SER A 12 -8.94 -13.52 -4.71
C SER A 12 -10.11 -13.72 -5.70
N PRO A 13 -10.71 -14.94 -5.83
CA PRO A 13 -11.88 -15.12 -6.68
C PRO A 13 -13.10 -14.30 -6.24
N LEU A 14 -13.32 -14.14 -4.93
CA LEU A 14 -14.41 -13.32 -4.39
C LEU A 14 -14.16 -11.83 -4.65
N MET A 15 -12.91 -11.40 -4.49
CA MET A 15 -12.51 -10.02 -4.77
C MET A 15 -12.71 -9.66 -6.24
N GLN A 16 -12.47 -10.58 -7.19
CA GLN A 16 -12.78 -10.31 -8.60
C GLN A 16 -14.27 -10.02 -8.83
N ASN A 17 -15.16 -10.79 -8.19
CA ASN A 17 -16.60 -10.53 -8.27
C ASN A 17 -16.97 -9.19 -7.63
N ILE A 18 -16.42 -8.87 -6.46
CA ILE A 18 -16.66 -7.59 -5.78
C ILE A 18 -16.19 -6.42 -6.65
N ILE A 19 -14.97 -6.51 -7.21
CA ILE A 19 -14.41 -5.49 -8.10
C ILE A 19 -15.30 -5.33 -9.33
N GLY A 20 -15.79 -6.43 -9.91
CA GLY A 20 -16.73 -6.40 -11.04
C GLY A 20 -17.99 -5.60 -10.74
N VAL A 21 -18.68 -5.95 -9.64
CA VAL A 21 -19.91 -5.27 -9.19
C VAL A 21 -19.64 -3.79 -8.89
N CYS A 22 -18.55 -3.48 -8.20
CA CYS A 22 -18.20 -2.09 -7.88
C CYS A 22 -17.93 -1.26 -9.14
N ARG A 23 -17.25 -1.83 -10.14
CA ARG A 23 -17.01 -1.13 -11.43
C ARG A 23 -18.30 -0.96 -12.23
N GLU A 24 -19.15 -1.98 -12.27
CA GLU A 24 -20.43 -1.94 -13.00
C GLU A 24 -21.37 -0.84 -12.46
N HIS A 25 -21.40 -0.66 -11.13
CA HIS A 25 -22.29 0.29 -10.48
C HIS A 25 -21.61 1.59 -10.03
N GLY A 26 -20.35 1.83 -10.40
CA GLY A 26 -19.63 3.05 -10.05
C GLY A 26 -19.43 3.24 -8.53
N ILE A 27 -19.21 2.16 -7.79
CA ILE A 27 -19.04 2.17 -6.34
C ILE A 27 -17.54 2.30 -6.01
N ALA A 28 -17.14 3.42 -5.44
CA ALA A 28 -15.80 3.59 -4.90
C ALA A 28 -15.55 2.60 -3.75
N MET A 29 -14.37 1.97 -3.74
CA MET A 29 -14.00 1.02 -2.68
C MET A 29 -12.51 1.03 -2.40
N ILE A 30 -12.17 0.66 -1.16
CA ILE A 30 -10.83 0.25 -0.77
C ILE A 30 -10.92 -1.05 0.04
N ALA A 31 -10.06 -2.00 -0.28
CA ALA A 31 -9.90 -3.24 0.47
C ALA A 31 -8.42 -3.55 0.60
N SER A 32 -7.94 -3.83 1.81
CA SER A 32 -6.54 -4.17 2.07
C SER A 32 -6.46 -5.36 3.00
N PHE A 33 -5.63 -6.34 2.63
CA PHE A 33 -5.47 -7.59 3.35
C PHE A 33 -4.01 -7.77 3.73
N ASN A 34 -3.76 -7.96 5.03
CA ASN A 34 -2.45 -8.37 5.53
C ASN A 34 -2.34 -9.88 5.40
N ILE A 35 -1.54 -10.32 4.42
CA ILE A 35 -1.32 -11.72 4.09
C ILE A 35 0.13 -12.14 4.41
N ALA A 36 0.80 -11.38 5.28
CA ALA A 36 2.17 -11.65 5.67
C ALA A 36 2.36 -13.06 6.25
N HIS A 37 3.47 -13.69 5.90
CA HIS A 37 3.87 -15.01 6.36
C HIS A 37 5.40 -15.15 6.42
N ASP A 38 5.86 -16.14 7.19
CA ASP A 38 7.29 -16.37 7.49
C ASP A 38 8.05 -17.08 6.35
N GLY A 39 7.59 -16.93 5.11
CA GLY A 39 8.15 -17.60 3.93
C GLY A 39 8.74 -16.61 2.94
N GLU A 40 9.51 -17.12 1.99
CA GLU A 40 9.99 -16.35 0.84
C GLU A 40 9.01 -16.46 -0.33
N GLY A 41 8.78 -15.36 -1.03
CA GLY A 41 8.04 -15.36 -2.28
C GLY A 41 8.74 -16.20 -3.36
N PRO A 42 8.08 -16.50 -4.49
CA PRO A 42 8.64 -17.32 -5.57
C PRO A 42 9.96 -16.77 -6.16
N ASN A 43 10.28 -15.51 -5.92
CA ASN A 43 11.53 -14.85 -6.34
C ASN A 43 12.48 -14.50 -5.18
N GLY A 44 12.30 -15.10 -3.99
CA GLY A 44 13.09 -14.77 -2.79
C GLY A 44 12.67 -13.47 -2.11
N GLU A 45 11.42 -13.03 -2.30
CA GLU A 45 10.90 -11.79 -1.75
C GLU A 45 10.54 -11.96 -0.26
N ASP A 46 10.77 -10.92 0.54
CA ASP A 46 10.36 -10.90 1.95
C ASP A 46 8.84 -10.72 2.07
N CYS A 47 8.15 -11.79 2.46
CA CYS A 47 6.70 -11.79 2.66
C CYS A 47 6.29 -11.42 4.10
N SER A 48 7.20 -11.04 4.99
CA SER A 48 6.91 -10.70 6.40
C SER A 48 6.00 -9.47 6.56
N ARG A 49 5.84 -8.68 5.50
CA ARG A 49 4.98 -7.49 5.45
C ARG A 49 4.03 -7.48 4.25
N LEU A 50 3.77 -8.64 3.66
CA LEU A 50 2.97 -8.72 2.43
C LEU A 50 1.53 -8.23 2.65
N THR A 51 1.12 -7.26 1.84
CA THR A 51 -0.25 -6.74 1.81
C THR A 51 -0.78 -6.70 0.39
N CYS A 52 -2.04 -7.12 0.20
CA CYS A 52 -2.77 -6.96 -1.06
C CYS A 52 -3.81 -5.86 -0.90
N THR A 53 -3.73 -4.79 -1.70
CA THR A 53 -4.66 -3.65 -1.62
C THR A 53 -5.32 -3.40 -2.98
N SER A 54 -6.65 -3.32 -2.99
CA SER A 54 -7.45 -2.85 -4.13
C SER A 54 -8.06 -1.49 -3.80
N HIS A 55 -7.97 -0.54 -4.73
CA HIS A 55 -8.53 0.80 -4.59
C HIS A 55 -9.20 1.18 -5.92
N LEU A 56 -10.51 1.42 -5.89
CA LEU A 56 -11.30 1.73 -7.07
C LEU A 56 -11.97 3.11 -6.93
N PRO A 57 -12.08 3.87 -8.04
CA PRO A 57 -12.86 5.10 -8.08
C PRO A 57 -14.36 4.81 -8.19
N ASP A 58 -15.18 5.86 -8.05
CA ASP A 58 -16.60 5.83 -8.37
C ASP A 58 -16.88 5.83 -9.89
N GLY A 59 -18.16 5.92 -10.27
CA GLY A 59 -18.61 5.93 -11.65
C GLY A 59 -18.12 7.12 -12.49
N GLU A 60 -17.70 8.21 -11.85
CA GLU A 60 -17.15 9.40 -12.51
C GLU A 60 -15.61 9.38 -12.55
N GLY A 61 -14.99 8.28 -12.07
CA GLY A 61 -13.55 8.15 -12.00
C GLY A 61 -12.92 8.90 -10.82
N ALA A 62 -13.72 9.40 -9.87
CA ALA A 62 -13.23 10.06 -8.68
C ALA A 62 -12.98 9.05 -7.55
N PHE A 63 -11.82 9.16 -6.90
CA PHE A 63 -11.54 8.38 -5.69
C PHE A 63 -12.06 9.11 -4.46
N ASP A 64 -12.67 8.37 -3.53
CA ASP A 64 -13.03 8.92 -2.22
C ASP A 64 -11.76 9.41 -1.51
N GLU A 65 -11.78 10.65 -1.01
CA GLU A 65 -10.61 11.27 -0.39
C GLU A 65 -10.13 10.52 0.86
N ARG A 66 -11.06 9.93 1.64
CA ARG A 66 -10.71 9.15 2.84
C ARG A 66 -10.02 7.86 2.45
N PHE A 67 -10.48 7.22 1.38
CA PHE A 67 -9.87 6.00 0.85
C PHE A 67 -8.49 6.29 0.27
N SER A 68 -8.34 7.41 -0.44
CA SER A 68 -7.03 7.86 -0.94
C SER A 68 -6.04 8.12 0.21
N LYS A 69 -6.48 8.79 1.28
CA LYS A 69 -5.65 9.00 2.49
C LYS A 69 -5.26 7.68 3.16
N ALA A 70 -6.20 6.73 3.26
CA ALA A 70 -5.93 5.40 3.81
C ALA A 70 -4.95 4.61 2.93
N ALA A 71 -5.13 4.61 1.61
CA ALA A 71 -4.24 3.94 0.66
C ALA A 71 -2.80 4.45 0.78
N VAL A 72 -2.61 5.77 0.91
CA VAL A 72 -1.29 6.38 1.15
C VAL A 72 -0.68 5.87 2.45
N ALA A 73 -1.43 5.81 3.55
CA ALA A 73 -0.93 5.32 4.83
C ALA A 73 -0.55 3.82 4.77
N ILE A 74 -1.36 3.01 4.06
CA ILE A 74 -1.12 1.58 3.88
C ILE A 74 0.12 1.34 3.00
N GLN A 75 0.21 1.99 1.84
CA GLN A 75 1.29 1.78 0.87
C GLN A 75 2.64 2.33 1.34
N ARG A 76 2.64 3.45 2.07
CA ARG A 76 3.87 4.03 2.66
C ARG A 76 4.39 3.27 3.90
N SER A 77 3.70 2.21 4.32
CA SER A 77 4.14 1.33 5.41
C SER A 77 5.08 0.20 4.93
N ALA A 78 5.35 0.07 3.62
CA ALA A 78 6.60 -0.53 3.16
C ALA A 78 7.75 0.42 3.52
N PRO A 79 8.95 -0.06 3.94
CA PRO A 79 9.98 0.80 4.55
C PRO A 79 10.62 1.74 3.53
N HIS A 80 9.90 2.79 3.16
CA HIS A 80 10.50 4.06 2.84
C HIS A 80 10.59 4.79 4.17
N HIS A 81 11.75 4.71 4.80
CA HIS A 81 12.09 5.65 5.87
C HIS A 81 11.73 7.04 5.36
N ILE A 82 10.71 7.69 5.93
CA ILE A 82 10.42 9.08 5.64
C ILE A 82 11.51 9.87 6.36
N GLY A 83 12.70 9.87 5.76
CA GLY A 83 13.83 10.63 6.24
C GLY A 83 13.54 12.11 6.00
N MET A 84 13.43 12.90 7.06
CA MET A 84 13.44 14.35 6.92
C MET A 84 14.89 14.81 6.79
N ASN A 85 15.21 15.47 5.67
CA ASN A 85 16.52 16.04 5.42
C ASN A 85 16.52 17.53 5.74
N ILE A 86 17.24 17.95 6.77
CA ILE A 86 17.46 19.36 7.09
C ILE A 86 18.81 19.77 6.50
N THR A 87 18.79 20.70 5.53
CA THR A 87 20.01 21.35 5.06
C THR A 87 20.20 22.67 5.79
N THR A 88 21.28 22.81 6.55
CA THR A 88 21.64 24.06 7.22
C THR A 88 22.79 24.72 6.44
N GLN A 89 22.60 25.96 6.01
CA GLN A 89 23.68 26.78 5.45
C GLN A 89 24.25 27.69 6.53
N HIS A 90 25.55 27.57 6.78
CA HIS A 90 26.27 28.37 7.76
C HIS A 90 26.71 29.71 7.14
N ALA A 91 26.98 30.70 7.98
CA ALA A 91 27.39 32.04 7.54
C ALA A 91 28.73 32.07 6.80
N ASP A 92 29.57 31.05 6.98
CA ASP A 92 30.83 30.85 6.25
C ASP A 92 30.63 30.19 4.87
N GLY A 93 29.38 29.95 4.47
CA GLY A 93 29.01 29.35 3.19
C GLY A 93 28.99 27.81 3.20
N THR A 94 29.44 27.17 4.27
CA THR A 94 29.39 25.70 4.40
C THR A 94 27.95 25.20 4.56
N ARG A 95 27.70 23.94 4.18
CA ARG A 95 26.39 23.31 4.28
C ARG A 95 26.49 22.01 5.07
N SER A 96 25.59 21.81 6.02
CA SER A 96 25.39 20.54 6.71
C SER A 96 24.05 19.93 6.34
N LEU A 97 24.02 18.60 6.15
CA LEU A 97 22.82 17.81 5.88
C LEU A 97 22.57 16.92 7.09
N THR A 98 21.45 17.09 7.77
CA THR A 98 21.02 16.24 8.88
C THR A 98 19.83 15.40 8.43
N ALA A 99 19.99 14.08 8.46
CA ALA A 99 18.89 13.15 8.23
C ALA A 99 18.27 12.76 9.58
N ILE A 100 16.95 12.95 9.72
CA ILE A 100 16.16 12.41 10.81
C ILE A 100 15.45 11.18 10.27
N ILE A 101 15.84 10.01 10.77
CA ILE A 101 15.38 8.68 10.34
C ILE A 101 14.43 8.10 11.39
#